data_AF-A0A5C6GCM2-F1
#
_entry.id   AF-A0A5C6GCM2-F1
#
_cell.length_a   1.000
_cell.length_b   1.000
_cell.length_c   1.000
_cell.angle_alpha   90.00
_cell.angle_beta   90.00
_cell.angle_gamma   90.00
#
_symmetry.space_group_name_H-M   'P 1'
#
loop_
_entity.id
_entity.type
_entity.pdbx_description
1 polymer ?
#
loop_
_entity_poly.entity_id
_entity_poly.type
_entity_poly.pdbx_seq_one_letter_code
_entity_poly.pdbx_strand_id
1 'polypeptide(L)'
;MIDAEDRFFATSGAIYPGGPSTWYIVDWDQRRLVSVTMDEELESEDPAFEQLIKHIDGLAPNVYAIHVSSNGDLISTSTDPKDDETRCVYYPPLDTIQRPEEIKVVSREKL
;
A
#
# COMPACT_ATOMS: atom_id res chain seq x y z
N MET A 1 13.91 -1.91 12.68
CA MET A 1 14.28 -2.51 11.40
C MET A 1 13.90 -3.97 11.48
N ILE A 2 12.81 -4.29 10.80
CA ILE A 2 12.39 -5.67 10.55
C ILE A 2 13.36 -6.28 9.53
N ASP A 3 13.60 -7.58 9.62
CA ASP A 3 14.44 -8.28 8.64
C ASP A 3 13.84 -8.14 7.24
N ALA A 4 14.70 -8.04 6.22
CA ALA A 4 14.26 -7.69 4.86
C ALA A 4 13.22 -8.68 4.30
N GLU A 5 13.33 -9.95 4.69
CA GLU A 5 12.39 -11.02 4.31
C GLU A 5 11.01 -10.89 4.95
N ASP A 6 10.92 -10.25 6.12
CA ASP A 6 9.67 -10.06 6.88
C ASP A 6 9.10 -8.63 6.74
N ARG A 7 9.84 -7.73 6.07
CA ARG A 7 9.53 -6.29 6.02
C ARG A 7 8.31 -5.98 5.16
N PHE A 8 8.11 -6.73 4.08
CA PHE A 8 7.11 -6.41 3.07
C PHE A 8 5.96 -7.41 3.04
N PHE A 9 4.78 -6.89 2.72
CA PHE A 9 3.59 -7.69 2.47
C PHE A 9 2.82 -7.10 1.28
N ALA A 10 2.59 -7.89 0.24
CA ALA A 10 1.79 -7.47 -0.91
C ALA A 10 0.31 -7.71 -0.61
N THR A 11 -0.50 -6.64 -0.63
CA THR A 11 -1.95 -6.76 -0.37
C THR A 11 -2.70 -7.25 -1.61
N SER A 12 -2.23 -6.87 -2.79
CA SER A 12 -2.80 -7.22 -4.08
C SER A 12 -1.85 -6.84 -5.22
N GLY A 13 -2.12 -7.34 -6.42
CA GLY A 13 -1.46 -6.94 -7.66
C GLY A 13 -2.45 -6.66 -8.78
N ALA A 14 -2.21 -5.62 -9.57
CA ALA A 14 -2.84 -5.36 -10.85
C ALA A 14 -1.92 -5.87 -11.96
N ILE A 15 -2.24 -7.02 -12.53
CA ILE A 15 -1.42 -7.75 -13.50
C ILE A 15 -2.14 -7.75 -14.84
N TYR A 16 -1.43 -7.40 -15.91
CA TYR A 16 -1.95 -7.38 -17.28
C TYR A 16 -1.09 -8.28 -18.18
N PRO A 17 -1.69 -9.02 -19.14
CA PRO A 17 -0.94 -9.84 -20.08
C PRO A 17 0.09 -9.01 -20.86
N GLY A 18 1.38 -9.34 -20.74
CA GLY A 18 2.49 -8.60 -21.32
C GLY A 18 2.89 -7.31 -20.59
N GLY A 19 2.30 -7.03 -19.44
CA GLY A 19 2.60 -5.88 -18.59
C GLY A 19 1.82 -4.61 -18.94
N PRO A 20 1.96 -3.54 -18.12
CA PRO A 20 2.75 -3.47 -16.89
C PRO A 20 2.11 -4.25 -15.73
N SER A 21 2.85 -4.54 -14.67
CA SER A 21 2.30 -5.04 -13.39
C SER A 21 2.48 -3.99 -12.30
N THR A 22 1.47 -3.81 -11.45
CA THR A 22 1.55 -2.96 -10.25
C THR A 22 1.25 -3.77 -9.00
N TRP A 23 2.18 -3.79 -8.04
CA TRP A 23 2.00 -4.43 -6.75
C TRP A 23 1.80 -3.38 -5.65
N TYR A 24 0.84 -3.63 -4.76
CA TYR A 24 0.54 -2.75 -3.64
C TYR A 24 1.15 -3.32 -2.38
N ILE A 25 2.20 -2.68 -1.88
CA ILE A 25 3.09 -3.27 -0.89
C ILE A 25 3.05 -2.47 0.40
N VAL A 26 2.78 -3.15 1.50
CA VAL A 26 2.93 -2.62 2.86
C VAL A 26 4.38 -2.78 3.27
N ASP A 27 5.02 -1.68 3.65
CA ASP A 27 6.26 -1.65 4.40
C ASP A 27 5.95 -1.59 5.90
N TRP A 28 6.19 -2.69 6.61
CA TRP A 28 5.92 -2.78 8.04
C TRP A 28 6.87 -1.93 8.89
N ASP A 29 8.10 -1.66 8.41
CA ASP A 29 9.08 -0.87 9.14
C ASP A 29 8.71 0.62 9.08
N GLN A 30 8.38 1.13 7.88
CA GLN A 30 7.91 2.52 7.69
C GLN A 30 6.41 2.72 7.93
N ARG A 31 5.62 1.64 8.07
CA ARG A 31 4.16 1.64 8.28
C ARG A 31 3.38 2.39 7.20
N ARG A 32 3.72 2.15 5.93
CA ARG A 32 3.07 2.79 4.78
C ARG A 32 2.84 1.79 3.66
N LEU A 33 1.88 2.11 2.80
CA LEU A 33 1.66 1.41 1.55
C LEU A 33 2.37 2.16 0.42
N VAL A 34 3.04 1.42 -0.47
CA VAL A 34 3.64 1.95 -1.69
C VAL A 34 3.24 1.07 -2.87
N SER A 35 2.75 1.70 -3.93
CA SER A 35 2.48 1.05 -5.21
C SER A 35 3.78 0.93 -6.01
N VAL A 36 4.11 -0.25 -6.49
CA VAL A 36 5.32 -0.52 -7.28
C VAL A 36 4.91 -1.01 -8.65
N THR A 37 5.13 -0.19 -9.67
CA THR A 37 4.86 -0.54 -11.07
C THR A 37 6.15 -0.96 -11.76
N MET A 38 6.08 -2.03 -12.56
CA MET A 38 7.12 -2.47 -13.48
C MET A 38 6.50 -2.72 -14.87
N ASP A 39 7.29 -2.59 -15.92
CA ASP A 39 6.80 -2.66 -17.31
C ASP A 39 6.43 -4.08 -17.74
N GLU A 40 6.93 -5.10 -17.04
CA GLU A 40 6.67 -6.50 -17.31
C GLU A 40 5.41 -7.03 -16.62
N GLU A 41 4.89 -8.12 -17.17
CA GLU A 41 3.95 -8.98 -16.45
C GLU A 41 4.69 -9.74 -15.34
N LEU A 42 4.30 -9.49 -14.10
CA LEU A 42 4.82 -10.15 -12.91
C LEU A 42 3.78 -11.12 -12.35
N GLU A 43 4.13 -12.41 -12.31
CA GLU A 43 3.29 -13.47 -11.74
C GLU A 43 3.33 -13.52 -10.20
N SER A 44 4.36 -12.92 -9.59
CA SER A 44 4.48 -12.77 -8.13
C SER A 44 4.98 -11.38 -7.74
N GLU A 45 4.84 -11.06 -6.46
CA GLU A 45 5.30 -9.83 -5.83
C GLU A 45 6.81 -9.78 -5.60
N ASP A 46 7.50 -10.92 -5.64
CA ASP A 46 8.93 -11.01 -5.28
C ASP A 46 9.81 -10.03 -6.07
N PRO A 47 9.66 -9.88 -7.40
CA PRO A 47 10.46 -8.90 -8.15
C PRO A 47 10.18 -7.47 -7.69
N ALA A 48 8.94 -7.15 -7.32
CA ALA A 48 8.59 -5.83 -6.81
C ALA A 48 9.18 -5.59 -5.41
N PHE A 49 9.24 -6.60 -4.54
CA PHE A 49 9.94 -6.52 -3.25
C PHE A 49 11.44 -6.27 -3.43
N GLU A 50 12.09 -7.03 -4.33
CA GLU A 50 13.51 -6.88 -4.64
C GLU A 50 13.85 -5.48 -5.16
N GLN A 51 12.93 -4.85 -5.90
CA GLN A 51 13.13 -3.47 -6.33
C GLN A 51 12.82 -2.48 -5.22
N LEU A 52 11.73 -2.65 -4.48
CA LEU A 52 11.31 -1.71 -3.45
C LEU A 52 12.36 -1.57 -2.35
N ILE A 53 12.99 -2.67 -1.90
CA ILE A 53 14.00 -2.64 -0.83
C ILE A 53 15.19 -1.73 -1.17
N LYS A 54 15.52 -1.57 -2.45
CA LYS A 54 16.64 -0.73 -2.92
C LYS A 54 16.35 0.76 -2.81
N HIS A 55 15.07 1.14 -2.83
CA HIS A 55 14.64 2.53 -2.96
C HIS A 55 13.93 3.07 -1.72
N ILE A 56 13.17 2.23 -1.01
CA ILE A 56 12.18 2.64 -0.01
C ILE A 56 12.74 3.54 1.10
N ASP A 57 13.97 3.30 1.55
CA ASP A 57 14.59 4.08 2.62
C ASP A 57 15.10 5.46 2.16
N GLY A 58 15.22 5.66 0.84
CA GLY A 58 15.51 6.95 0.22
C GLY A 58 14.26 7.70 -0.28
N LEU A 59 13.09 7.05 -0.31
CA LEU A 59 11.85 7.68 -0.77
C LEU A 59 11.34 8.71 0.25
N ALA A 60 10.84 9.85 -0.25
CA ALA A 60 10.15 10.79 0.61
C ALA A 60 8.88 10.16 1.22
N PRO A 61 8.49 10.56 2.45
CA PRO A 61 7.32 9.97 3.14
C PRO A 61 5.99 10.14 2.40
N ASN A 62 5.87 11.14 1.53
CA ASN A 62 4.66 11.46 0.78
C ASN A 62 4.63 10.86 -0.65
N VAL A 63 5.57 9.97 -0.98
CA VAL A 63 5.53 9.20 -2.22
C VAL A 63 4.53 8.06 -2.08
N TYR A 64 3.58 7.93 -2.99
CA TYR A 64 2.56 6.87 -2.93
C TYR A 64 2.84 5.75 -3.92
N ALA A 65 3.48 6.08 -5.05
CA ALA A 65 3.80 5.11 -6.08
C ALA A 65 5.21 5.32 -6.63
N ILE A 66 5.84 4.24 -7.06
CA ILE A 66 7.09 4.23 -7.81
C ILE A 66 6.93 3.41 -9.08
N HIS A 67 7.62 3.84 -10.14
CA HIS A 67 7.78 3.06 -11.36
C HIS A 67 9.25 2.70 -11.51
N VAL A 68 9.52 1.41 -11.66
CA VAL A 68 10.87 0.85 -11.72
C VAL A 68 11.05 0.12 -13.05
N SER A 69 12.22 0.30 -13.66
CA SER A 69 12.61 -0.44 -14.86
C SER A 69 12.91 -1.91 -14.58
N SER A 70 13.01 -2.71 -15.62
CA SER A 70 13.48 -4.11 -15.61
C SER A 70 14.78 -4.31 -14.86
N ASN A 71 15.69 -3.33 -14.93
CA ASN A 71 17.01 -3.39 -14.30
C ASN A 71 17.03 -2.89 -12.86
N GLY A 72 15.90 -2.40 -12.36
CA GLY A 72 15.77 -1.87 -11.01
C GLY A 72 16.01 -0.38 -10.85
N ASP A 73 16.24 0.36 -11.95
CA ASP A 73 16.37 1.81 -11.90
C ASP A 73 15.01 2.47 -11.66
N LEU A 74 14.97 3.43 -10.73
CA LEU A 74 13.79 4.23 -10.43
C LEU A 74 13.49 5.19 -11.59
N ILE A 75 12.42 4.93 -12.35
CA ILE A 75 12.00 5.74 -13.49
C ILE A 75 11.25 6.98 -13.02
N SER A 76 10.29 6.80 -12.10
CA SER A 76 9.48 7.90 -11.59
C SER A 76 8.91 7.61 -10.20
N THR A 77 8.44 8.67 -9.53
CA THR A 77 7.72 8.61 -8.26
C THR A 77 6.47 9.47 -8.37
N SER A 78 5.39 9.08 -7.69
CA SER A 78 4.17 9.89 -7.58
C SER A 78 3.93 10.32 -6.14
N THR A 79 3.50 11.57 -5.99
CA THR A 79 2.98 12.13 -4.74
C THR A 79 1.52 12.57 -4.92
N ASP A 80 0.84 12.16 -6.00
CA ASP A 80 -0.59 12.44 -6.19
C ASP A 80 -1.40 11.57 -5.22
N PRO A 81 -2.24 12.16 -4.34
CA PRO A 81 -3.10 11.39 -3.44
C PRO A 81 -4.03 10.40 -4.16
N LYS A 82 -4.26 10.53 -5.46
CA LYS A 82 -5.02 9.54 -6.24
C LYS A 82 -4.31 8.21 -6.42
N ASP A 83 -2.97 8.20 -6.31
CA ASP A 83 -2.16 7.00 -6.41
C ASP A 83 -1.92 6.35 -5.04
N ASP A 84 -2.45 6.96 -3.97
CA ASP A 84 -2.45 6.40 -2.63
C ASP A 84 -3.52 5.30 -2.49
N GLU A 85 -3.09 4.06 -2.61
CA GLU A 85 -3.93 2.88 -2.39
C GLU A 85 -4.05 2.50 -0.90
N THR A 86 -3.62 3.36 0.03
CA THR A 86 -3.84 3.13 1.46
C THR A 86 -5.33 3.04 1.77
N ARG A 87 -5.81 1.82 1.99
CA ARG A 87 -7.18 1.57 2.42
C ARG A 87 -7.26 1.67 3.93
N CYS A 88 -7.91 2.73 4.43
CA CYS A 88 -8.24 2.84 5.84
C CYS A 88 -9.69 2.44 6.10
N VAL A 89 -9.94 1.81 7.25
CA VAL A 89 -11.31 1.66 7.74
C VAL A 89 -11.81 3.06 8.04
N TYR A 90 -12.81 3.50 7.28
CA TYR A 90 -13.50 4.74 7.58
C TYR A 90 -14.25 4.56 8.91
N TYR A 91 -13.86 5.33 9.92
CA TYR A 91 -14.58 5.45 11.19
C TYR A 91 -15.37 6.75 11.19
N PRO A 92 -16.56 6.80 10.57
CA PRO A 92 -17.38 8.00 10.61
C PRO A 92 -17.68 8.37 12.06
N PRO A 93 -17.62 9.66 12.42
CA PRO A 93 -18.09 10.12 13.71
C PRO A 93 -19.53 9.61 13.97
N LEU A 94 -19.78 9.03 15.15
CA LEU A 94 -21.07 8.37 15.45
C LEU A 94 -22.29 9.32 15.39
N ASP A 95 -22.05 10.62 15.49
CA ASP A 95 -23.03 11.69 15.34
C ASP A 95 -23.37 12.00 13.87
N THR A 96 -22.51 11.60 12.92
CA THR A 96 -22.72 11.74 11.47
C THR A 96 -23.45 10.56 10.82
N ILE A 97 -23.68 9.48 11.57
CA ILE A 97 -24.33 8.25 11.08
C ILE A 97 -25.78 8.21 11.58
N GLN A 98 -26.73 7.93 10.69
CA GLN A 98 -28.11 7.65 11.09
C GLN A 98 -28.14 6.32 11.86
N ARG A 99 -28.41 6.38 13.16
CA ARG A 99 -28.52 5.19 13.99
C ARG A 99 -29.82 4.45 13.65
N PRO A 100 -29.78 3.12 13.47
CA PRO A 100 -31.00 2.34 13.37
C PRO A 100 -31.84 2.54 14.63
N GLU A 101 -33.13 2.79 14.47
CA GLU A 101 -34.07 2.81 15.59
C GLU A 101 -34.09 1.40 16.23
N GLU A 102 -34.27 1.33 17.55
CA GLU A 102 -34.40 0.09 18.34
C GLU A 102 -33.11 -0.71 18.66
N ILE A 103 -31.91 -0.27 18.25
CA ILE A 103 -30.67 -0.95 18.66
C ILE A 103 -30.21 -0.50 20.05
N LYS A 104 -30.10 -1.45 20.99
CA LYS A 104 -29.53 -1.23 22.32
C LYS A 104 -28.01 -0.99 22.24
N VAL A 105 -27.59 0.26 22.41
CA VAL A 105 -26.17 0.64 22.52
C VAL A 105 -25.72 0.57 23.98
N VAL A 106 -24.60 -0.11 24.25
CA VAL A 106 -23.98 -0.15 25.59
C VAL A 106 -22.65 0.60 25.52
N SER A 107 -22.44 1.56 26.43
CA SER A 107 -21.14 2.25 26.53
C SER A 107 -20.09 1.27 27.03
N ARG A 108 -18.92 1.30 26.38
CA ARG A 108 -17.77 0.47 26.75
C ARG A 108 -17.19 0.83 28.12
N GLU A 109 -17.40 2.06 28.59
CA GLU A 109 -17.03 2.52 29.93
C GLU A 109 -17.96 1.98 31.03
N LYS A 110 -19.11 1.43 30.64
CA LYS A 110 -20.10 0.83 31.55
C LYS A 110 -20.00 -0.70 31.60
N LEU A 111 -18.93 -1.26 31.00
CA LEU A 111 -18.55 -2.67 31.09
C LEU A 111 -17.45 -2.86 32.13
#